data_AF-A0AAV7YQN6-F1
#
_entry.id   AF-A0AAV7YQN6-F1
#
_cell.length_a   1.000
_cell.length_b   1.000
_cell.length_c   1.000
_cell.angle_alpha   90.00
_cell.angle_beta   90.00
_cell.angle_gamma   90.00
#
_symmetry.space_group_name_H-M   'P 1'
#
loop_
_entity.id
_entity.type
_entity.pdbx_description
1 polymer ?
#
loop_
_entity_poly.entity_id
_entity_poly.type
_entity_poly.pdbx_seq_one_letter_code
_entity_poly.pdbx_strand_id
1 'polypeptide(L)'
;MKGFSNTMLHDLLVSRNLSLVSAIIENFDTRIKTGQFQSGDKLAKALVNIFHSKNKGLRLIRWMIHSEIQNGKNSAKTLFRSRSISAKIIPIYGYIIGKDFLKQTLTSSIDMIGKVNSYLDTDVERVGEELAEKNSRALKMLANEFIGKIIFSIRDIPLPIRIIGRAMKKAARRVFPESSYAAINNFIFLRFLVPVITSPEAFGILNKNEKINLTFKRNLIMISKIVQNVGNQSDGFKGSLNCLDDFIKSSSIRILKFYQILTDLTTLNENENPELDNEKYPIQELVINNSLKILKKYLLNNFGDISELLLHSDSRKPYNAFIIDFIENLIEDEDDPEFDSFNSEEEILGNWLKNN
;
A
#
# COMPACT_ATOMS: atom_id res chain seq x y z
N MET A 1 -20.60 -15.36 -32.34
CA MET A 1 -21.13 -15.49 -30.97
C MET A 1 -20.75 -14.22 -30.23
N LYS A 2 -21.68 -13.27 -30.06
CA LYS A 2 -21.41 -11.97 -29.43
C LYS A 2 -21.88 -12.03 -27.98
N GLY A 3 -21.00 -11.80 -27.00
CA GLY A 3 -21.44 -11.73 -25.60
C GLY A 3 -20.42 -12.01 -24.52
N PHE A 4 -19.11 -11.91 -24.76
CA PHE A 4 -18.15 -11.96 -23.64
C PHE A 4 -18.18 -10.61 -22.89
N SER A 5 -19.06 -10.55 -21.88
CA SER A 5 -19.32 -9.36 -21.09
C SER A 5 -18.16 -9.01 -20.15
N ASN A 6 -17.97 -7.71 -19.89
CA ASN A 6 -17.14 -7.19 -18.79
C ASN A 6 -17.40 -7.90 -17.44
N THR A 7 -18.63 -8.40 -17.21
CA THR A 7 -19.00 -9.21 -16.06
C THR A 7 -18.18 -10.51 -15.97
N MET A 8 -17.97 -11.18 -17.10
CA MET A 8 -17.23 -12.45 -17.14
C MET A 8 -15.74 -12.24 -16.90
N LEU A 9 -15.14 -11.20 -17.49
CA LEU A 9 -13.76 -10.80 -17.19
C LEU A 9 -13.61 -10.48 -15.69
N HIS A 10 -14.56 -9.75 -15.12
CA HIS A 10 -14.57 -9.42 -13.69
C HIS A 10 -14.57 -10.69 -12.82
N ASP A 11 -15.47 -11.63 -13.10
CA ASP A 11 -15.58 -12.88 -12.36
C ASP A 11 -14.36 -13.79 -12.51
N LEU A 12 -13.72 -13.81 -13.68
CA LEU A 12 -12.47 -14.54 -13.92
C LEU A 12 -11.31 -13.97 -13.10
N LEU A 13 -11.16 -12.64 -13.09
CA LEU A 13 -10.14 -11.95 -12.30
C LEU A 13 -10.31 -12.24 -10.80
N VAL A 14 -11.55 -12.23 -10.31
CA VAL A 14 -11.86 -12.49 -8.89
C VAL A 14 -12.23 -13.95 -8.60
N SER A 15 -11.93 -14.87 -9.51
CA SER A 15 -12.19 -16.31 -9.31
C SER A 15 -11.39 -16.85 -8.13
N ARG A 16 -11.77 -18.02 -7.60
CA ARG A 16 -10.97 -18.68 -6.55
C ARG A 16 -9.59 -19.10 -7.09
N ASN A 17 -9.54 -19.42 -8.37
CA ASN A 17 -8.34 -19.81 -9.07
C ASN A 17 -7.68 -18.59 -9.69
N LEU A 18 -6.81 -17.93 -8.91
CA LEU A 18 -6.10 -16.71 -9.29
C LEU A 18 -5.08 -16.91 -10.45
N SER A 19 -5.25 -17.90 -11.34
CA SER A 19 -4.39 -18.15 -12.50
C SER A 19 -4.18 -16.91 -13.36
N LEU A 20 -5.27 -16.27 -13.78
CA LEU A 20 -5.20 -15.07 -14.62
C LEU A 20 -4.44 -13.93 -13.92
N VAL A 21 -4.77 -13.68 -12.65
CA VAL A 21 -4.12 -12.64 -11.86
C VAL A 21 -2.65 -12.96 -11.59
N SER A 22 -2.32 -14.24 -11.39
CA SER A 22 -0.94 -14.70 -11.26
C SER A 22 -0.14 -14.41 -12.52
N ALA A 23 -0.67 -14.76 -13.69
CA ALA A 23 -0.02 -14.51 -14.97
C ALA A 23 0.15 -13.01 -15.26
N ILE A 24 -0.86 -12.18 -14.98
CA ILE A 24 -0.77 -10.72 -15.09
C ILE A 24 0.36 -10.17 -14.22
N ILE A 25 0.43 -10.60 -12.97
CA ILE A 25 1.43 -10.12 -11.99
C ILE A 25 2.83 -10.57 -12.37
N GLU A 26 3.00 -11.83 -12.77
CA GLU A 26 4.29 -12.38 -13.18
C GLU A 26 4.81 -11.71 -14.46
N ASN A 27 3.94 -11.52 -15.46
CA ASN A 27 4.25 -10.77 -16.66
C ASN A 27 4.69 -9.34 -16.31
N PHE A 28 3.93 -8.64 -15.48
CA PHE A 28 4.23 -7.27 -15.08
C PHE A 28 5.57 -7.16 -14.33
N ASP A 29 5.80 -8.02 -13.35
CA ASP A 29 7.03 -8.03 -12.55
C ASP A 29 8.26 -8.33 -13.42
N THR A 30 8.12 -9.21 -14.40
CA THR A 30 9.18 -9.50 -15.39
C THR A 30 9.50 -8.27 -16.24
N ARG A 31 8.48 -7.55 -16.70
CA ARG A 31 8.63 -6.34 -17.52
C ARG A 31 9.18 -5.14 -16.75
N ILE A 32 8.84 -4.98 -15.47
CA ILE A 32 9.51 -4.00 -14.60
C ILE A 32 10.98 -4.35 -14.39
N LYS A 33 11.31 -5.62 -14.19
CA LYS A 33 12.71 -6.05 -13.95
C LYS A 33 13.59 -5.79 -15.17
N THR A 34 13.06 -6.03 -16.37
CA THR A 34 13.73 -5.82 -17.65
C THR A 34 13.72 -4.36 -18.13
N GLY A 35 13.06 -3.46 -17.39
CA GLY A 35 13.01 -2.03 -17.72
C GLY A 35 12.01 -1.64 -18.81
N GLN A 36 11.17 -2.58 -19.26
CA GLN A 36 10.13 -2.34 -20.25
C GLN A 36 8.97 -1.51 -19.69
N PHE A 37 8.74 -1.55 -18.37
CA PHE A 37 7.76 -0.70 -17.69
C PHE A 37 8.42 0.25 -16.68
N GLN A 38 7.99 1.50 -16.71
CA GLN A 38 8.42 2.53 -15.75
C GLN A 38 7.52 2.56 -14.50
N SER A 39 6.21 2.34 -14.64
CA SER A 39 5.28 2.26 -13.50
C SER A 39 4.06 1.37 -13.77
N GLY A 40 3.53 0.76 -12.70
CA GLY A 40 2.32 -0.08 -12.70
C GLY A 40 1.18 0.48 -11.86
N ASP A 41 1.18 1.78 -11.57
CA ASP A 41 0.21 2.36 -10.63
C ASP A 41 -1.23 2.20 -11.14
N LYS A 42 -1.46 2.39 -12.44
CA LYS A 42 -2.79 2.21 -13.05
C LYS A 42 -3.29 0.77 -12.93
N LEU A 43 -2.43 -0.20 -13.27
CA LEU A 43 -2.76 -1.64 -13.18
C LEU A 43 -2.98 -2.09 -11.73
N ALA A 44 -2.12 -1.65 -10.81
CA ALA A 44 -2.24 -1.95 -9.39
C ALA A 44 -3.58 -1.44 -8.81
N LYS A 45 -3.94 -0.19 -9.14
CA LYS A 45 -5.23 0.39 -8.74
C LYS A 45 -6.41 -0.39 -9.34
N ALA A 46 -6.34 -0.72 -10.63
CA ALA A 46 -7.40 -1.46 -11.30
C ALA A 46 -7.66 -2.83 -10.64
N LEU A 47 -6.59 -3.58 -10.34
CA LEU A 47 -6.69 -4.85 -9.63
C LEU A 47 -7.30 -4.69 -8.24
N VAL A 48 -6.88 -3.69 -7.46
CA VAL A 48 -7.47 -3.44 -6.14
C VAL A 48 -8.95 -3.13 -6.25
N ASN A 49 -9.34 -2.23 -7.14
CA ASN A 49 -10.74 -1.82 -7.35
C ASN A 49 -11.64 -3.00 -7.71
N ILE A 50 -11.19 -3.86 -8.62
CA ILE A 50 -11.93 -5.04 -9.06
C ILE A 50 -12.11 -6.04 -7.92
N PHE A 51 -11.05 -6.34 -7.17
CA PHE A 51 -11.16 -7.25 -6.03
C PHE A 51 -11.99 -6.67 -4.91
N HIS A 52 -11.82 -5.37 -4.63
CA HIS A 52 -12.57 -4.63 -3.62
C HIS A 52 -14.06 -4.65 -3.92
N SER A 53 -14.48 -4.39 -5.17
CA SER A 53 -15.90 -4.41 -5.57
C SER A 53 -16.61 -5.75 -5.32
N LYS A 54 -15.88 -6.84 -5.12
CA LYS A 54 -16.41 -8.18 -4.83
C LYS A 54 -16.05 -8.66 -3.42
N ASN A 55 -15.65 -7.74 -2.53
CA ASN A 55 -15.16 -7.97 -1.16
C ASN A 55 -13.90 -8.86 -1.07
N LYS A 56 -13.24 -9.17 -2.18
CA LYS A 56 -12.12 -10.12 -2.23
C LYS A 56 -10.75 -9.47 -2.09
N GLY A 57 -10.67 -8.20 -1.70
CA GLY A 57 -9.41 -7.45 -1.59
C GLY A 57 -8.41 -8.11 -0.64
N LEU A 58 -8.84 -8.51 0.56
CA LEU A 58 -7.97 -9.18 1.53
C LEU A 58 -7.41 -10.50 0.99
N ARG A 59 -8.22 -11.24 0.21
CA ARG A 59 -7.81 -12.49 -0.43
C ARG A 59 -6.68 -12.27 -1.43
N LEU A 60 -6.76 -11.22 -2.25
CA LEU A 60 -5.68 -10.82 -3.16
C LEU A 60 -4.39 -10.54 -2.38
N ILE A 61 -4.47 -9.74 -1.32
CA ILE A 61 -3.31 -9.37 -0.51
C ILE A 61 -2.67 -10.60 0.14
N ARG A 62 -3.46 -11.51 0.72
CA ARG A 62 -2.93 -12.75 1.30
C ARG A 62 -2.21 -13.59 0.27
N TRP A 63 -2.80 -13.76 -0.92
CA TRP A 63 -2.17 -14.49 -2.00
C TRP A 63 -0.85 -13.84 -2.44
N MET A 64 -0.79 -12.51 -2.57
CA MET A 64 0.44 -11.78 -2.91
C MET A 64 1.54 -11.96 -1.88
N ILE A 65 1.20 -11.88 -0.58
CA ILE A 65 2.17 -12.09 0.50
C ILE A 65 2.75 -13.51 0.41
N HIS A 66 1.90 -14.51 0.16
CA HIS A 66 2.36 -15.89 -0.01
C HIS A 66 3.23 -16.07 -1.25
N SER A 67 2.83 -15.53 -2.40
CA SER A 67 3.55 -15.63 -3.67
C SER A 67 4.91 -14.95 -3.61
N GLU A 68 5.00 -13.73 -3.07
CA GLU A 68 6.26 -12.97 -3.02
C GLU A 68 7.34 -13.68 -2.18
N ILE A 69 6.92 -14.45 -1.18
CA ILE A 69 7.81 -15.22 -0.30
C ILE A 69 8.25 -16.53 -0.95
N GLN A 70 7.38 -17.19 -1.72
CA GLN A 70 7.75 -18.38 -2.50
C GLN A 70 8.73 -18.02 -3.62
N ASN A 71 8.56 -16.86 -4.24
CA ASN A 71 9.41 -16.38 -5.34
C ASN A 71 10.66 -15.63 -4.86
N GLY A 72 10.72 -15.28 -3.57
CA GLY A 72 11.78 -14.45 -2.99
C GLY A 72 12.98 -15.24 -2.48
N LYS A 73 14.11 -15.18 -3.19
CA LYS A 73 15.47 -15.51 -2.68
C LYS A 73 16.11 -14.35 -1.88
N ASN A 74 15.33 -13.33 -1.52
CA ASN A 74 15.80 -12.03 -1.06
C ASN A 74 15.63 -11.86 0.46
N SER A 75 16.52 -11.10 1.12
CA SER A 75 16.50 -10.87 2.58
C SER A 75 15.18 -10.24 3.08
N ALA A 76 14.81 -10.50 4.34
CA ALA A 76 13.61 -9.90 4.98
C ALA A 76 13.54 -8.37 4.88
N LYS A 77 14.72 -7.70 4.83
CA LYS A 77 14.80 -6.25 4.71
C LYS A 77 14.34 -5.75 3.34
N THR A 78 14.49 -6.56 2.28
CA THR A 78 14.11 -6.20 0.90
C THR A 78 12.78 -6.80 0.46
N LEU A 79 12.20 -7.69 1.27
CA LEU A 79 10.86 -8.23 1.07
C LEU A 79 9.83 -7.10 1.02
N PHE A 80 8.98 -7.10 -0.02
CA PHE A 80 8.04 -6.03 -0.33
C PHE A 80 8.71 -4.67 -0.61
N ARG A 81 10.04 -4.58 -0.82
CA ARG A 81 10.76 -3.30 -0.77
C ARG A 81 10.97 -2.56 -2.10
N SER A 82 11.10 -3.22 -3.27
CA SER A 82 10.69 -2.73 -4.62
C SER A 82 11.37 -3.42 -5.83
N ARG A 83 10.55 -4.06 -6.67
CA ARG A 83 10.37 -3.95 -8.14
C ARG A 83 9.24 -4.94 -8.51
N SER A 84 8.11 -4.83 -7.81
CA SER A 84 6.94 -5.69 -7.98
C SER A 84 5.65 -4.89 -7.91
N ILE A 85 4.60 -5.39 -8.56
CA ILE A 85 3.25 -4.82 -8.45
C ILE A 85 2.64 -5.01 -7.08
N SER A 86 3.01 -6.08 -6.35
CA SER A 86 2.58 -6.33 -4.97
C SER A 86 2.95 -5.16 -4.04
N ALA A 87 4.14 -4.56 -4.24
CA ALA A 87 4.58 -3.39 -3.49
C ALA A 87 3.75 -2.12 -3.76
N LYS A 88 2.95 -2.10 -4.84
CA LYS A 88 1.97 -1.04 -5.17
C LYS A 88 0.56 -1.40 -4.72
N ILE A 89 0.14 -2.66 -4.88
CA ILE A 89 -1.22 -3.12 -4.56
C ILE A 89 -1.50 -3.13 -3.07
N ILE A 90 -0.58 -3.67 -2.26
CA ILE A 90 -0.78 -3.81 -0.81
C ILE A 90 -1.04 -2.44 -0.14
N PRO A 91 -0.27 -1.38 -0.43
CA PRO A 91 -0.53 -0.06 0.13
C PRO A 91 -1.86 0.54 -0.31
N ILE A 92 -2.21 0.44 -1.60
CA ILE A 92 -3.49 0.96 -2.11
C ILE A 92 -4.64 0.33 -1.33
N TYR A 93 -4.67 -1.00 -1.20
CA TYR A 93 -5.69 -1.68 -0.41
C TYR A 93 -5.66 -1.25 1.07
N GLY A 94 -4.47 -1.13 1.66
CA GLY A 94 -4.28 -0.64 3.02
C GLY A 94 -4.92 0.73 3.26
N TYR A 95 -4.82 1.65 2.30
CA TYR A 95 -5.46 2.96 2.38
C TYR A 95 -6.99 2.90 2.33
N ILE A 96 -7.56 2.07 1.45
CA ILE A 96 -9.02 1.89 1.36
C ILE A 96 -9.59 1.49 2.74
N ILE A 97 -9.00 0.47 3.34
CA ILE A 97 -9.50 -0.11 4.61
C ILE A 97 -9.12 0.71 5.84
N GLY A 98 -8.08 1.53 5.72
CA GLY A 98 -7.44 2.24 6.81
C GLY A 98 -7.78 3.71 6.87
N LYS A 99 -8.57 4.24 5.94
CA LYS A 99 -8.77 5.69 5.78
C LYS A 99 -9.26 6.36 7.05
N ASP A 100 -10.35 5.86 7.63
CA ASP A 100 -10.95 6.47 8.83
C ASP A 100 -10.00 6.38 10.02
N PHE A 101 -9.35 5.23 10.18
CA PHE A 101 -8.35 5.02 11.21
C PHE A 101 -7.18 6.01 11.08
N LEU A 102 -6.64 6.21 9.88
CA LEU A 102 -5.56 7.16 9.62
C LEU A 102 -6.00 8.58 9.96
N LYS A 103 -7.20 8.97 9.52
CA LYS A 103 -7.76 10.29 9.80
C LYS A 103 -7.94 10.51 11.30
N GLN A 104 -8.60 9.60 12.00
CA GLN A 104 -8.82 9.68 13.44
C GLN A 104 -7.51 9.72 14.23
N THR A 105 -6.50 8.95 13.79
CA THR A 105 -5.24 8.80 14.54
C THR A 105 -4.26 9.94 14.28
N LEU A 106 -4.17 10.45 13.06
CA LEU A 106 -3.09 11.34 12.64
C LEU A 106 -3.48 12.82 12.55
N THR A 107 -4.77 13.16 12.38
CA THR A 107 -5.21 14.55 12.13
C THR A 107 -4.70 15.50 13.22
N SER A 108 -4.95 15.19 14.50
CA SER A 108 -4.53 16.10 15.59
C SER A 108 -3.01 16.33 15.63
N SER A 109 -2.21 15.32 15.31
CA SER A 109 -0.76 15.42 15.31
C SER A 109 -0.25 16.19 14.09
N ILE A 110 -0.93 16.08 12.94
CA ILE A 110 -0.66 16.88 11.75
C ILE A 110 -1.01 18.35 11.99
N ASP A 111 -2.15 18.63 12.61
CA ASP A 111 -2.58 19.99 12.96
C ASP A 111 -1.60 20.67 13.92
N MET A 112 -0.99 19.92 14.86
CA MET A 112 0.06 20.44 15.74
C MET A 112 1.29 20.91 14.95
N ILE A 113 1.70 20.18 13.92
CA ILE A 113 2.82 20.60 13.05
C ILE A 113 2.40 21.85 12.23
N GLY A 114 1.15 21.90 11.76
CA GLY A 114 0.61 23.04 11.01
C GLY A 114 0.66 24.37 11.78
N LYS A 115 0.65 24.31 13.11
CA LYS A 115 0.79 25.49 14.01
C LYS A 115 2.23 25.95 14.20
N VAL A 116 3.22 25.17 13.75
CA VAL A 116 4.64 25.53 13.86
C VAL A 116 5.04 26.43 12.69
N ASN A 117 5.22 27.71 12.99
CA ASN A 117 5.52 28.74 11.97
C ASN A 117 7.01 28.83 11.58
N SER A 118 7.89 28.07 12.24
CA SER A 118 9.33 28.05 11.98
C SER A 118 9.79 26.69 11.44
N TYR A 119 10.87 26.70 10.65
CA TYR A 119 11.50 25.48 10.18
C TYR A 119 12.29 24.83 11.33
N LEU A 120 12.07 23.54 11.56
CA LEU A 120 12.71 22.78 12.64
C LEU A 120 14.09 22.24 12.26
N ASP A 121 14.99 23.08 11.76
CA ASP A 121 16.34 22.67 11.38
C ASP A 121 17.20 22.33 12.62
N THR A 122 17.93 21.22 12.57
CA THR A 122 18.85 20.79 13.65
C THR A 122 20.31 20.95 13.26
N ASP A 123 20.59 21.56 12.12
CA ASP A 123 21.93 21.77 11.62
C ASP A 123 22.57 23.02 12.26
N VAL A 124 23.50 22.77 13.18
CA VAL A 124 24.16 23.80 13.99
C VAL A 124 24.87 24.84 13.10
N GLU A 125 25.44 24.44 11.96
CA GLU A 125 26.12 25.38 11.05
C GLU A 125 25.15 26.35 10.38
N ARG A 126 23.90 25.92 10.18
CA ARG A 126 22.87 26.72 9.49
C ARG A 126 22.03 27.58 10.42
N VAL A 127 21.78 27.14 11.66
CA VAL A 127 20.86 27.82 12.59
C VAL A 127 21.47 28.22 13.94
N GLY A 128 22.71 27.82 14.24
CA GLY A 128 23.33 28.01 15.55
C GLY A 128 22.88 26.99 16.59
N GLU A 129 23.68 26.82 17.65
CA GLU A 129 23.54 25.75 18.64
C GLU A 129 22.23 25.84 19.43
N GLU A 130 21.89 27.03 19.96
CA GLU A 130 20.69 27.23 20.77
C GLU A 130 19.39 26.90 20.01
N LEU A 131 19.30 27.35 18.75
CA LEU A 131 18.12 27.11 17.92
C LEU A 131 18.07 25.65 17.43
N ALA A 132 19.21 25.05 17.07
CA ALA A 132 19.28 23.64 16.72
C ALA A 132 18.82 22.74 17.88
N GLU A 133 19.23 23.05 19.10
CA GLU A 133 18.82 22.30 20.30
C GLU A 133 17.33 22.47 20.59
N LYS A 134 16.81 23.70 20.50
CA LYS A 134 15.37 24.00 20.62
C LYS A 134 14.55 23.26 19.56
N ASN A 135 15.00 23.24 18.31
CA ASN A 135 14.34 22.54 17.21
C ASN A 135 14.37 21.03 17.40
N SER A 136 15.50 20.47 17.88
CA SER A 136 15.61 19.05 18.22
C SER A 136 14.61 18.65 19.31
N ARG A 137 14.48 19.45 20.37
CA ARG A 137 13.47 19.24 21.43
C ARG A 137 12.05 19.26 20.87
N ALA A 138 11.74 20.21 19.98
CA ALA A 138 10.43 20.30 19.33
C ALA A 138 10.14 19.09 18.42
N LEU A 139 11.10 18.66 17.59
CA LEU A 139 10.99 17.46 16.75
C LEU A 139 10.76 16.21 17.58
N LYS A 140 11.51 16.04 18.66
CA LYS A 140 11.37 14.90 19.59
C LYS A 140 9.97 14.87 20.20
N MET A 141 9.46 16.01 20.66
CA MET A 141 8.12 16.13 21.23
C MET A 141 7.04 15.76 20.21
N LEU A 142 7.09 16.36 19.02
CA LEU A 142 6.13 16.10 17.94
C LEU A 142 6.18 14.63 17.48
N ALA A 143 7.37 14.07 17.26
CA ALA A 143 7.52 12.68 16.86
C ALA A 143 7.02 11.71 17.95
N ASN A 144 7.26 12.02 19.23
CA ASN A 144 6.75 11.21 20.34
C ASN A 144 5.21 11.23 20.41
N GLU A 145 4.58 12.36 20.09
CA GLU A 145 3.11 12.45 20.00
C GLU A 145 2.58 11.54 18.88
N PHE A 146 3.16 11.59 17.68
CA PHE A 146 2.80 10.69 16.58
C PHE A 146 2.92 9.21 16.98
N ILE A 147 4.08 8.83 17.52
CA ILE A 147 4.35 7.44 17.93
C ILE A 147 3.39 7.02 19.06
N GLY A 148 3.13 7.91 20.02
CA GLY A 148 2.15 7.70 21.07
C GLY A 148 0.76 7.40 20.51
N LYS A 149 0.23 8.28 19.65
CA LYS A 149 -1.08 8.11 19.00
C LYS A 149 -1.19 6.81 18.20
N ILE A 150 -0.16 6.46 17.44
CA ILE A 150 -0.10 5.20 16.69
C ILE A 150 -0.16 3.98 17.63
N ILE A 151 0.60 4.01 18.74
CA ILE A 151 0.63 2.89 19.69
C ILE A 151 -0.70 2.76 20.44
N PHE A 152 -1.28 3.87 20.91
CA PHE A 152 -2.51 3.85 21.70
C PHE A 152 -3.76 3.50 20.88
N SER A 153 -3.75 3.77 19.57
CA SER A 153 -4.84 3.45 18.64
C SER A 153 -4.84 2.00 18.15
N ILE A 154 -4.02 1.11 18.73
CA ILE A 154 -3.89 -0.31 18.34
C ILE A 154 -5.24 -1.05 18.25
N ARG A 155 -6.21 -0.70 19.10
CA ARG A 155 -7.55 -1.31 19.12
C ARG A 155 -8.45 -0.80 18.00
N ASP A 156 -8.18 0.40 17.50
CA ASP A 156 -8.93 1.05 16.42
C ASP A 156 -8.42 0.64 15.04
N ILE A 157 -7.27 -0.05 14.96
CA ILE A 157 -6.72 -0.55 13.70
C ILE A 157 -7.70 -1.57 13.10
N PRO A 158 -8.16 -1.35 11.85
CA PRO A 158 -9.04 -2.26 11.14
C PRO A 158 -8.52 -3.69 11.15
N LEU A 159 -9.40 -4.64 11.46
CA LEU A 159 -9.07 -6.07 11.47
C LEU A 159 -8.35 -6.55 10.19
N PRO A 160 -8.73 -6.12 8.97
CA PRO A 160 -8.03 -6.57 7.76
C PRO A 160 -6.55 -6.11 7.72
N ILE A 161 -6.21 -4.93 8.26
CA ILE A 161 -4.82 -4.47 8.40
C ILE A 161 -4.05 -5.37 9.37
N ARG A 162 -4.66 -5.72 10.51
CA ARG A 162 -4.05 -6.62 11.50
C ARG A 162 -3.78 -8.01 10.90
N ILE A 163 -4.72 -8.53 10.11
CA ILE A 163 -4.58 -9.80 9.39
C ILE A 163 -3.43 -9.74 8.38
N ILE A 164 -3.32 -8.65 7.61
CA ILE A 164 -2.18 -8.43 6.70
C ILE A 164 -0.87 -8.45 7.47
N GLY A 165 -0.78 -7.72 8.59
CA GLY A 165 0.40 -7.70 9.45
C GLY A 165 0.78 -9.09 9.98
N ARG A 166 -0.20 -9.87 10.45
CA ARG A 166 0.01 -11.25 10.90
C ARG A 166 0.46 -12.17 9.76
N ALA A 167 -0.15 -12.04 8.58
CA ALA A 167 0.22 -12.82 7.40
C ALA A 167 1.67 -12.53 6.98
N MET A 168 2.05 -11.25 6.91
CA MET A 168 3.43 -10.83 6.64
C MET A 168 4.41 -11.37 7.68
N LYS A 169 4.09 -11.26 8.98
CA LYS A 169 4.94 -11.80 10.06
C LYS A 169 5.12 -13.31 9.94
N LYS A 170 4.02 -14.06 9.79
CA LYS A 170 4.04 -15.53 9.69
C LYS A 170 4.86 -15.98 8.49
N ALA A 171 4.67 -15.30 7.37
CA ALA A 171 5.32 -15.68 6.14
C ALA A 171 6.81 -15.26 6.14
N ALA A 172 7.15 -14.07 6.65
CA ALA A 172 8.54 -13.66 6.84
C ALA A 172 9.28 -14.54 7.85
N ARG A 173 8.64 -14.96 8.95
CA ARG A 173 9.26 -15.84 9.97
C ARG A 173 9.70 -17.20 9.40
N ARG A 174 9.07 -17.69 8.33
CA ARG A 174 9.46 -18.96 7.68
C ARG A 174 10.83 -18.89 7.01
N VAL A 175 11.20 -17.71 6.53
CA VAL A 175 12.44 -17.50 5.75
C VAL A 175 13.47 -16.69 6.54
N PHE A 176 13.01 -15.77 7.39
CA PHE A 176 13.82 -14.83 8.18
C PHE A 176 13.27 -14.67 9.60
N PRO A 177 13.46 -15.67 10.50
CA PRO A 177 12.93 -15.65 11.86
C PRO A 177 13.28 -14.36 12.63
N GLU A 178 14.55 -13.96 12.57
CA GLU A 178 15.12 -12.81 13.30
C GLU A 178 14.70 -11.45 12.75
N SER A 179 14.05 -11.39 11.59
CA SER A 179 13.67 -10.14 10.92
C SER A 179 12.20 -10.11 10.50
N SER A 180 11.36 -10.96 11.12
CA SER A 180 9.93 -11.03 10.79
C SER A 180 9.18 -9.72 11.02
N TYR A 181 9.62 -8.86 11.95
CA TYR A 181 9.07 -7.52 12.16
C TYR A 181 9.43 -6.53 11.05
N ALA A 182 10.54 -6.73 10.32
CA ALA A 182 10.93 -5.85 9.23
C ALA A 182 9.91 -5.87 8.08
N ALA A 183 9.28 -7.03 7.82
CA ALA A 183 8.21 -7.15 6.82
C ALA A 183 6.96 -6.36 7.22
N ILE A 184 6.58 -6.40 8.50
CA ILE A 184 5.44 -5.62 9.02
C ILE A 184 5.74 -4.12 8.92
N ASN A 185 6.96 -3.72 9.31
CA ASN A 185 7.40 -2.33 9.22
C ASN A 185 7.36 -1.79 7.77
N ASN A 186 7.80 -2.60 6.81
CA ASN A 186 7.76 -2.27 5.39
C ASN A 186 6.34 -1.99 4.89
N PHE A 187 5.31 -2.50 5.55
CA PHE A 187 3.91 -2.17 5.27
C PHE A 187 3.42 -1.02 6.15
N ILE A 188 3.36 -1.21 7.47
CA ILE A 188 2.67 -0.31 8.41
C ILE A 188 3.32 1.07 8.44
N PHE A 189 4.64 1.18 8.62
CA PHE A 189 5.30 2.48 8.67
C PHE A 189 5.62 2.96 7.26
N LEU A 190 6.42 2.19 6.52
CA LEU A 190 7.00 2.65 5.25
C LEU A 190 5.96 2.94 4.17
N ARG A 191 4.87 2.19 4.13
CA ARG A 191 3.91 2.26 3.02
C ARG A 191 2.51 2.69 3.40
N PHE A 192 2.19 2.79 4.69
CA PHE A 192 0.87 3.12 5.17
C PHE A 192 0.87 4.40 6.01
N LEU A 193 1.70 4.51 7.06
CA LEU A 193 1.73 5.70 7.92
C LEU A 193 2.61 6.83 7.36
N VAL A 194 3.86 6.55 7.00
CA VAL A 194 4.85 7.57 6.60
C VAL A 194 4.44 8.36 5.35
N PRO A 195 3.86 7.75 4.29
CA PRO A 195 3.39 8.53 3.15
C PRO A 195 2.27 9.51 3.53
N VAL A 196 1.38 9.12 4.44
CA VAL A 196 0.28 9.97 4.94
C VAL A 196 0.80 11.13 5.77
N ILE A 197 1.82 10.90 6.61
CA ILE A 197 2.49 11.96 7.36
C ILE A 197 3.22 12.92 6.41
N THR A 198 3.85 12.40 5.36
CA THR A 198 4.64 13.21 4.42
C THR A 198 3.76 14.07 3.50
N SER A 199 2.58 13.58 3.12
CA SER A 199 1.68 14.24 2.18
C SER A 199 0.21 14.07 2.57
N PRO A 200 -0.22 14.60 3.72
CA PRO A 200 -1.58 14.40 4.25
C PRO A 200 -2.69 14.91 3.31
N GLU A 201 -2.38 15.88 2.45
CA GLU A 201 -3.28 16.42 1.42
C GLU A 201 -3.65 15.38 0.35
N ALA A 202 -2.75 14.44 0.05
CA ALA A 202 -2.99 13.40 -0.95
C ALA A 202 -3.94 12.30 -0.44
N PHE A 203 -4.11 12.21 0.88
CA PHE A 203 -4.92 11.19 1.56
C PHE A 203 -6.17 11.76 2.23
N GLY A 204 -6.49 13.03 2.00
CA GLY A 204 -7.70 13.66 2.56
C GLY A 204 -7.70 13.78 4.09
N ILE A 205 -6.51 13.88 4.70
CA ILE A 205 -6.37 13.98 6.17
C ILE A 205 -6.50 15.43 6.65
N LEU A 206 -6.05 16.40 5.87
CA LEU A 206 -6.12 17.81 6.23
C LEU A 206 -7.57 18.29 6.36
N ASN A 207 -7.77 19.26 7.24
CA ASN A 207 -9.03 19.99 7.31
C ASN A 207 -9.22 20.80 6.02
N LYS A 208 -10.47 20.97 5.56
CA LYS A 208 -10.79 21.60 4.25
C LYS A 208 -10.19 22.99 4.03
N ASN A 209 -9.85 23.71 5.11
CA ASN A 209 -9.33 25.07 5.08
C ASN A 209 -7.82 25.16 5.27
N GLU A 210 -7.13 24.06 5.55
CA GLU A 210 -5.69 24.05 5.81
C GLU A 210 -4.90 24.00 4.51
N LYS A 211 -4.06 25.02 4.30
CA LYS A 211 -3.10 25.06 3.20
C LYS A 211 -1.73 24.64 3.70
N ILE A 212 -1.10 23.69 3.03
CA ILE A 212 0.30 23.33 3.30
C ILE A 212 1.21 24.42 2.71
N ASN A 213 1.80 25.23 3.57
CA ASN A 213 2.91 26.10 3.19
C ASN A 213 4.25 25.31 3.20
N LEU A 214 5.31 25.92 2.67
CA LEU A 214 6.62 25.27 2.56
C LEU A 214 7.21 24.85 3.91
N THR A 215 7.02 25.65 4.96
CA THR A 215 7.49 25.36 6.32
C THR A 215 6.79 24.12 6.87
N PHE A 216 5.46 24.07 6.76
CA PHE A 216 4.65 22.93 7.18
C PHE A 216 5.08 21.66 6.44
N LYS A 217 5.22 21.72 5.11
CA LYS A 217 5.69 20.58 4.30
C LYS A 217 7.06 20.06 4.74
N ARG A 218 8.00 20.96 5.00
CA ARG A 218 9.35 20.59 5.46
C ARG A 218 9.32 19.95 6.84
N ASN A 219 8.55 20.49 7.78
CA ASN A 219 8.41 19.92 9.11
C ASN A 219 7.76 18.54 9.07
N LEU A 220 6.73 18.33 8.22
CA LEU A 220 6.14 17.00 7.98
C LEU A 220 7.18 15.99 7.47
N ILE A 221 8.05 16.40 6.52
CA ILE A 221 9.14 15.55 6.02
C ILE A 221 10.15 15.19 7.13
N MET A 222 10.48 16.13 8.02
CA MET A 222 11.39 15.83 9.14
C MET A 222 10.79 14.82 10.10
N ILE A 223 9.52 15.01 10.48
CA ILE A 223 8.81 14.07 11.35
C ILE A 223 8.67 12.71 10.68
N SER A 224 8.34 12.67 9.38
CA SER A 224 8.20 11.41 8.65
C SER A 224 9.52 10.64 8.58
N LYS A 225 10.67 11.32 8.43
CA LYS A 225 12.01 10.71 8.55
C LYS A 225 12.26 10.12 9.93
N ILE A 226 11.89 10.80 11.01
CA ILE A 226 12.06 10.29 12.39
C ILE A 226 11.19 9.06 12.62
N VAL A 227 9.89 9.16 12.29
CA VAL A 227 8.93 8.05 12.40
C VAL A 227 9.37 6.84 11.56
N GLN A 228 9.89 7.07 10.35
CA GLN A 228 10.44 6.03 9.49
C GLN A 228 11.65 5.32 10.11
N ASN A 229 12.56 6.06 10.75
CA ASN A 229 13.74 5.49 11.41
C ASN A 229 13.36 4.68 12.65
N VAL A 230 12.37 5.15 13.42
CA VAL A 230 11.79 4.39 14.54
C VAL A 230 11.18 3.08 14.03
N GLY A 231 10.39 3.12 12.96
CA GLY A 231 9.82 1.91 12.36
C GLY A 231 10.90 0.93 11.86
N ASN A 232 11.92 1.45 11.19
CA ASN A 232 13.04 0.66 10.65
C ASN A 232 13.97 0.08 11.72
N GLN A 233 13.82 0.49 12.98
CA GLN A 233 14.73 0.14 14.06
C GLN A 233 16.18 0.53 13.73
N SER A 234 16.35 1.70 13.11
CA SER A 234 17.66 2.20 12.73
C SER A 234 18.55 2.43 13.94
N ASP A 235 19.87 2.27 13.76
CA ASP A 235 20.86 2.57 14.81
C ASP A 235 20.98 4.09 15.11
N GLY A 236 20.43 4.93 14.23
CA GLY A 236 20.44 6.39 14.33
C GLY A 236 20.39 7.09 12.97
N PHE A 237 20.54 8.41 12.99
CA PHE A 237 20.74 9.22 11.79
C PHE A 237 22.21 9.49 11.49
N LYS A 238 22.54 9.68 10.21
CA LYS A 238 23.77 10.37 9.80
C LYS A 238 23.48 11.87 9.67
N GLY A 239 24.40 12.72 10.14
CA GLY A 239 24.28 14.19 10.04
C GLY A 239 23.48 14.82 11.18
N SER A 240 22.84 15.96 10.91
CA SER A 240 22.25 16.87 11.91
C SER A 240 21.12 16.29 12.77
N LEU A 241 20.55 15.13 12.41
CA LEU A 241 19.50 14.47 13.19
C LEU A 241 20.02 13.44 14.21
N ASN A 242 21.34 13.23 14.30
CA ASN A 242 21.97 12.29 15.25
C ASN A 242 21.65 12.62 16.73
N CYS A 243 21.34 13.87 17.05
CA CYS A 243 20.85 14.29 18.38
C CYS A 243 19.54 13.59 18.81
N LEU A 244 18.86 12.90 17.90
CA LEU A 244 17.63 12.14 18.16
C LEU A 244 17.87 10.61 18.29
N ASP A 245 19.11 10.13 18.23
CA ASP A 245 19.40 8.68 18.18
C ASP A 245 18.89 7.93 19.41
N ASP A 246 19.03 8.48 20.61
CA ASP A 246 18.53 7.87 21.85
C ASP A 246 16.99 7.81 21.87
N PHE A 247 16.34 8.82 21.28
CA PHE A 247 14.89 8.82 21.10
C PHE A 247 14.45 7.73 20.12
N ILE A 248 15.20 7.52 19.03
CA ILE A 248 14.91 6.47 18.05
C ILE A 248 15.02 5.09 18.69
N LYS A 249 16.11 4.84 19.44
CA LYS A 249 16.35 3.56 20.12
C LYS A 249 15.24 3.24 21.13
N SER A 250 14.93 4.19 22.02
CA SER A 250 13.87 4.01 23.02
C SER A 250 12.47 3.83 22.39
N SER A 251 12.16 4.58 21.33
CA SER A 251 10.89 4.44 20.61
C SER A 251 10.79 3.14 19.82
N SER A 252 11.89 2.64 19.27
CA SER A 252 11.93 1.37 18.51
C SER A 252 11.51 0.18 19.40
N ILE A 253 11.88 0.18 20.67
CA ILE A 253 11.46 -0.84 21.65
C ILE A 253 9.93 -0.80 21.85
N ARG A 254 9.33 0.40 21.90
CA ARG A 254 7.87 0.55 22.02
C ARG A 254 7.15 0.03 20.78
N ILE A 255 7.71 0.28 19.59
CA ILE A 255 7.16 -0.23 18.32
C ILE A 255 7.23 -1.76 18.22
N LEU A 256 8.27 -2.41 18.75
CA LEU A 256 8.32 -3.87 18.82
C LEU A 256 7.15 -4.45 19.62
N LYS A 257 6.85 -3.87 20.79
CA LYS A 257 5.68 -4.27 21.60
C LYS A 257 4.38 -4.04 20.84
N PHE A 258 4.26 -2.91 20.14
CA PHE A 258 3.12 -2.63 19.28
C PHE A 258 2.93 -3.72 18.21
N TYR A 259 3.99 -4.16 17.52
CA TYR A 259 3.88 -5.23 16.52
C TYR A 259 3.48 -6.58 17.10
N GLN A 260 3.89 -6.88 18.33
CA GLN A 260 3.44 -8.08 19.03
C GLN A 260 1.92 -8.07 19.19
N ILE A 261 1.36 -6.97 19.71
CA ILE A 261 -0.08 -6.81 19.92
C ILE A 261 -0.85 -6.74 18.58
N LEU A 262 -0.30 -6.04 17.59
CA LEU A 262 -0.88 -5.92 16.25
C LEU A 262 -1.13 -7.29 15.61
N THR A 263 -0.18 -8.20 15.78
CA THR A 263 -0.20 -9.53 15.16
C THR A 263 -0.76 -10.64 16.03
N ASP A 264 -1.08 -10.33 17.29
CA ASP A 264 -1.78 -11.23 18.18
C ASP A 264 -3.27 -11.20 17.88
N LEU A 265 -3.71 -12.22 17.14
CA LEU A 265 -5.11 -12.44 16.74
C LEU A 265 -5.65 -13.74 17.37
N THR A 266 -5.06 -14.21 18.47
CA THR A 266 -5.43 -15.47 19.13
C THR A 266 -6.86 -15.47 19.68
N THR A 267 -7.43 -14.28 19.90
CA THR A 267 -8.79 -14.09 20.42
C THR A 267 -9.84 -13.82 19.34
N LEU A 268 -9.46 -13.81 18.06
CA LEU A 268 -10.39 -13.52 16.95
C LEU A 268 -10.91 -14.83 16.36
N ASN A 269 -12.23 -14.92 16.20
CA ASN A 269 -12.88 -16.07 15.59
C ASN A 269 -12.48 -16.17 14.11
N GLU A 270 -11.83 -17.26 13.71
CA GLU A 270 -11.44 -17.51 12.31
C GLU A 270 -12.64 -17.61 11.35
N ASN A 271 -13.86 -17.69 11.89
CA ASN A 271 -15.13 -17.74 11.14
C ASN A 271 -15.70 -16.36 10.78
N GLU A 272 -15.20 -15.26 11.36
CA GLU A 272 -15.57 -13.93 10.89
C GLU A 272 -14.89 -13.71 9.54
N ASN A 273 -15.66 -13.58 8.46
CA ASN A 273 -15.12 -13.17 7.19
C ASN A 273 -14.66 -11.71 7.34
N PRO A 274 -13.35 -11.43 7.44
CA PRO A 274 -12.85 -10.07 7.63
C PRO A 274 -12.72 -9.35 6.30
N GLU A 275 -13.24 -9.93 5.22
CA GLU A 275 -13.48 -9.21 3.99
C GLU A 275 -14.38 -8.00 4.27
N LEU A 276 -14.12 -6.92 3.55
CA LEU A 276 -14.78 -5.65 3.79
C LEU A 276 -16.28 -5.82 3.58
N ASP A 277 -17.06 -5.07 4.35
CA ASP A 277 -18.40 -4.75 3.91
C ASP A 277 -18.27 -3.64 2.87
N ASN A 278 -18.61 -3.93 1.61
CA ASN A 278 -18.69 -2.95 0.53
C ASN A 278 -19.59 -1.75 0.93
N GLU A 279 -20.52 -1.93 1.87
CA GLU A 279 -21.31 -0.83 2.43
C GLU A 279 -20.45 0.21 3.14
N LYS A 280 -19.36 -0.19 3.79
CA LYS A 280 -18.50 0.72 4.55
C LYS A 280 -17.58 1.56 3.66
N TYR A 281 -17.08 0.97 2.57
CA TYR A 281 -16.20 1.64 1.61
C TYR A 281 -16.67 1.36 0.18
N PRO A 282 -17.79 1.97 -0.26
CA PRO A 282 -18.34 1.68 -1.56
C PRO A 282 -17.41 2.13 -2.68
N ILE A 283 -17.40 1.37 -3.77
CA ILE A 283 -16.70 1.73 -5.00
C ILE A 283 -17.72 2.01 -6.10
N GLN A 284 -17.57 3.18 -6.74
CA GLN A 284 -18.47 3.61 -7.80
C GLN A 284 -18.34 2.71 -9.02
N GLU A 285 -19.45 2.41 -9.68
CA GLU A 285 -19.50 1.54 -10.87
C GLU A 285 -18.59 2.05 -12.00
N LEU A 286 -18.54 3.36 -12.22
CA LEU A 286 -17.63 3.99 -13.18
C LEU A 286 -16.16 3.64 -12.91
N VAL A 287 -15.75 3.57 -11.65
CA VAL A 287 -14.37 3.21 -11.27
C VAL A 287 -14.09 1.73 -11.56
N ILE A 288 -15.07 0.86 -11.35
CA ILE A 288 -14.97 -0.57 -11.71
C ILE A 288 -14.82 -0.72 -13.22
N ASN A 289 -15.68 -0.05 -14.00
CA ASN A 289 -15.65 -0.11 -15.46
C ASN A 289 -14.33 0.41 -16.04
N ASN A 290 -13.82 1.54 -15.54
CA ASN A 290 -12.51 2.04 -15.92
C ASN A 290 -11.37 1.08 -15.55
N SER A 291 -11.48 0.41 -14.40
CA SER A 291 -10.50 -0.61 -13.99
C SER A 291 -10.51 -1.82 -14.91
N LEU A 292 -11.68 -2.26 -15.37
CA LEU A 292 -11.82 -3.34 -16.34
C LEU A 292 -11.26 -2.95 -17.71
N LYS A 293 -11.49 -1.70 -18.17
CA LYS A 293 -10.89 -1.16 -19.41
C LYS A 293 -9.35 -1.19 -19.34
N ILE A 294 -8.76 -0.74 -18.23
CA ILE A 294 -7.30 -0.77 -18.02
C ILE A 294 -6.76 -2.20 -18.10
N LEU A 295 -7.43 -3.16 -17.46
CA LEU A 295 -7.02 -4.56 -17.47
C LEU A 295 -7.21 -5.22 -18.83
N LYS A 296 -8.31 -4.93 -19.54
CA LYS A 296 -8.51 -5.38 -20.91
C LYS A 296 -7.35 -4.91 -21.80
N LYS A 297 -7.06 -3.60 -21.80
CA LYS A 297 -5.91 -3.02 -22.53
C LYS A 297 -4.57 -3.67 -22.17
N TYR A 298 -4.38 -3.99 -20.89
CA TYR A 298 -3.17 -4.69 -20.45
C TYR A 298 -3.10 -6.12 -21.00
N LEU A 299 -4.19 -6.88 -20.94
CA LEU A 299 -4.26 -8.24 -21.46
C LEU A 299 -3.98 -8.28 -22.97
N LEU A 300 -4.55 -7.35 -23.72
CA LEU A 300 -4.37 -7.23 -25.17
C LEU A 300 -2.91 -7.03 -25.56
N ASN A 301 -2.28 -6.03 -24.96
CA ASN A 301 -0.89 -5.67 -25.26
C ASN A 301 0.12 -6.75 -24.84
N ASN A 302 -0.28 -7.71 -24.01
CA ASN A 302 0.62 -8.71 -23.43
C ASN A 302 0.08 -10.15 -23.60
N PHE A 303 -0.86 -10.37 -24.54
CA PHE A 303 -1.58 -11.63 -24.65
C PHE A 303 -0.65 -12.83 -24.85
N GLY A 304 0.31 -12.74 -25.78
CA GLY A 304 1.24 -13.82 -26.07
C GLY A 304 1.99 -14.32 -24.83
N ASP A 305 2.64 -13.40 -24.10
CA ASP A 305 3.37 -13.75 -22.88
C ASP A 305 2.45 -14.29 -21.77
N ILE A 306 1.26 -13.72 -21.61
CA ILE A 306 0.29 -14.13 -20.58
C ILE A 306 -0.23 -15.53 -20.88
N SER A 307 -0.53 -15.82 -22.14
CA SER A 307 -0.95 -17.14 -22.60
C SER A 307 0.16 -18.17 -22.38
N GLU A 308 1.41 -17.82 -22.67
CA GLU A 308 2.54 -18.69 -22.39
C GLU A 308 2.66 -19.01 -20.88
N LEU A 309 2.57 -18.00 -20.01
CA LEU A 309 2.59 -18.18 -18.56
C LEU A 309 1.44 -19.07 -18.06
N LEU A 310 0.24 -18.94 -18.66
CA LEU A 310 -0.91 -19.78 -18.34
C LEU A 310 -0.71 -21.24 -18.79
N LEU A 311 -0.02 -21.48 -19.91
CA LEU A 311 0.26 -22.83 -20.43
C LEU A 311 1.31 -23.59 -19.62
N HIS A 312 2.33 -22.89 -19.10
CA HIS A 312 3.41 -23.51 -18.29
C HIS A 312 2.95 -24.02 -16.91
N SER A 313 1.72 -23.69 -16.48
CA SER A 313 1.15 -24.18 -15.21
C SER A 313 0.51 -25.58 -15.37
N ASP A 314 1.33 -26.64 -15.33
CA ASP A 314 0.95 -28.02 -15.65
C ASP A 314 -0.27 -28.58 -14.88
N SER A 315 -0.53 -28.10 -13.67
CA SER A 315 -1.60 -28.64 -12.79
C SER A 315 -3.03 -28.21 -13.16
N ARG A 316 -3.22 -27.28 -14.12
CA ARG A 316 -4.53 -26.60 -14.34
C ARG A 316 -4.90 -26.38 -15.82
N LYS A 317 -4.35 -27.19 -16.72
CA LYS A 317 -4.47 -27.06 -18.19
C LYS A 317 -5.88 -26.73 -18.72
N PRO A 318 -6.98 -27.43 -18.36
CA PRO A 318 -8.30 -27.15 -18.95
C PRO A 318 -8.87 -25.78 -18.56
N TYR A 319 -8.65 -25.32 -17.32
CA TYR A 319 -9.11 -24.01 -16.88
C TYR A 319 -8.28 -22.88 -17.50
N ASN A 320 -6.96 -23.09 -17.61
CA ASN A 320 -6.09 -22.11 -18.24
C ASN A 320 -6.34 -22.01 -19.75
N ALA A 321 -6.63 -23.11 -20.43
CA ALA A 321 -7.05 -23.11 -21.83
C ALA A 321 -8.35 -22.31 -22.05
N PHE A 322 -9.33 -22.47 -21.16
CA PHE A 322 -10.55 -21.66 -21.18
C PHE A 322 -10.28 -20.16 -20.98
N ILE A 323 -9.36 -19.79 -20.07
CA ILE A 323 -8.96 -18.38 -19.90
C ILE A 323 -8.32 -17.83 -21.19
N ILE A 324 -7.46 -18.62 -21.83
CA ILE A 324 -6.78 -18.19 -23.07
C ILE A 324 -7.81 -17.94 -24.17
N ASP A 325 -8.70 -18.91 -24.43
CA ASP A 325 -9.79 -18.77 -25.41
C ASP A 325 -10.70 -17.58 -25.08
N PHE A 326 -11.05 -17.38 -23.81
CA PHE A 326 -11.82 -16.21 -23.39
C PHE A 326 -11.10 -14.89 -23.69
N ILE A 327 -9.80 -14.78 -23.38
CA ILE A 327 -9.05 -13.55 -23.64
C ILE A 327 -8.93 -13.33 -25.15
N GLU A 328 -8.64 -14.36 -25.93
CA GLU A 328 -8.55 -14.29 -27.40
C GLU A 328 -9.83 -13.73 -28.02
N ASN A 329 -10.99 -14.27 -27.66
CA ASN A 329 -12.28 -13.75 -28.11
C ASN A 329 -12.55 -12.31 -27.61
N LEU A 330 -12.04 -11.93 -26.44
CA LEU A 330 -12.14 -10.55 -25.92
C LEU A 330 -11.33 -9.55 -26.76
N ILE A 331 -10.25 -10.00 -27.42
CA ILE A 331 -9.43 -9.23 -28.37
C ILE A 331 -10.15 -9.02 -29.70
N GLU A 332 -10.82 -10.05 -30.20
CA GLU A 332 -11.49 -10.01 -31.51
C GLU A 332 -12.71 -9.06 -31.55
N ASP A 333 -13.29 -8.71 -30.41
CA ASP A 333 -14.45 -7.81 -30.28
C ASP A 333 -14.09 -6.29 -30.25
N GLU A 334 -12.85 -5.87 -30.58
CA GLU A 334 -12.31 -4.50 -30.38
C GLU A 334 -12.58 -3.42 -31.47
N ASP A 335 -13.63 -3.53 -32.30
CA ASP A 335 -14.07 -2.42 -33.17
C ASP A 335 -14.93 -1.35 -32.42
N ASP A 336 -14.57 -0.97 -31.19
CA ASP A 336 -15.33 0.00 -30.36
C ASP A 336 -14.65 1.39 -30.25
N PRO A 337 -15.16 2.44 -30.93
CA PRO A 337 -14.58 3.79 -30.95
C PRO A 337 -14.68 4.58 -29.62
N GLU A 338 -15.31 4.05 -28.57
CA GLU A 338 -15.32 4.68 -27.24
C GLU A 338 -13.95 4.70 -26.53
N PHE A 339 -12.95 3.98 -27.05
CA PHE A 339 -11.64 3.80 -26.42
C PHE A 339 -10.79 5.07 -26.31
N ASP A 340 -10.99 6.05 -27.19
CA ASP A 340 -10.14 7.26 -27.28
C ASP A 340 -10.69 8.49 -26.52
N SER A 341 -11.92 8.43 -26.00
CA SER A 341 -12.64 9.65 -25.58
C SER A 341 -12.48 10.07 -24.11
N PHE A 342 -11.83 9.28 -23.25
CA PHE A 342 -11.70 9.61 -21.81
C PHE A 342 -10.25 9.88 -21.40
N ASN A 343 -9.71 10.98 -21.90
CA ASN A 343 -8.38 11.52 -21.53
C ASN A 343 -8.38 12.44 -20.29
N SER A 344 -9.43 12.46 -19.45
CA SER A 344 -9.38 13.17 -18.16
C SER A 344 -8.84 12.25 -17.05
N GLU A 345 -7.62 11.74 -17.25
CA GLU A 345 -6.95 10.75 -16.38
C GLU A 345 -6.56 11.27 -14.98
N GLU A 346 -6.63 12.59 -14.72
CA GLU A 346 -6.23 13.19 -13.44
C GLU A 346 -7.40 13.55 -12.50
N GLU A 347 -8.63 13.66 -12.99
CA GLU A 347 -9.68 14.37 -12.27
C GLU A 347 -10.52 13.50 -11.32
N ILE A 348 -10.51 12.18 -11.49
CA ILE A 348 -11.37 11.28 -10.69
C ILE A 348 -10.58 10.57 -9.58
N LEU A 349 -9.27 10.33 -9.78
CA LEU A 349 -8.45 9.51 -8.88
C LEU A 349 -7.82 10.30 -7.72
N GLY A 350 -7.43 11.56 -7.94
CA GLY A 350 -7.08 12.47 -6.85
C GLY A 350 -8.30 12.81 -5.98
N ASN A 351 -9.48 12.75 -6.59
CA ASN A 351 -10.76 12.99 -5.93
C ASN A 351 -11.29 11.77 -5.17
N TRP A 352 -10.94 10.52 -5.50
CA TRP A 352 -11.46 9.38 -4.72
C TRP A 352 -10.88 9.32 -3.29
N LEU A 353 -9.55 9.41 -3.09
CA LEU A 353 -8.96 9.49 -1.75
C LEU A 353 -9.37 10.76 -0.97
N LYS A 354 -9.70 11.84 -1.69
CA LYS A 354 -10.16 13.12 -1.11
C LYS A 354 -11.67 13.15 -0.81
N ASN A 355 -12.51 12.49 -1.61
CA ASN A 355 -13.97 12.63 -1.63
C ASN A 355 -14.74 11.38 -1.15
N ASN A 356 -14.10 10.23 -0.99
CA ASN A 356 -14.61 9.06 -0.23
C ASN A 356 -13.56 8.68 0.78
#